data_AF-A0A2K5MDN7-F1
#
_entry.id   AF-A0A2K5MDN7-F1
#
_cell.length_a   1.000
_cell.length_b   1.000
_cell.length_c   1.000
_cell.angle_alpha   90.00
_cell.angle_beta   90.00
_cell.angle_gamma   90.00
#
_symmetry.space_group_name_H-M   'P 1'
#
loop_
_entity.id
_entity.type
_entity.pdbx_description
1 polymer ?
#
loop_
_entity_poly.entity_id
_entity_poly.type
_entity_poly.pdbx_seq_one_letter_code
_entity_poly.pdbx_strand_id
1 'polypeptide(L)'
;MLVILPLWEAEMGGSLEVRIYLVVGLIEFSVGKFRYFELNRPFPEEAILHDISSNVTFLIFQIHSQYQNTTVSFSPTLLSNASETGTASGLVFILRPEQSTCTWYLGTSGVEPVQNMAILLSYSERDPIPGGCNLEFDLDIDPNIYLEYNFFETTIKFAPANLGYARGVDPPPCDAGMDQDSRWRLQYDVYQYFLPENDLTEEMLLKHLQRMVSVPQVKANALKVVTLTANDKTSVSFSSLPGQGVIYNVIVWDPFLNTSAAYVPAHTYACSFEAGEGSCASLGRVSSKVFFTLFALLGFFICFFGHRFWKTELFFIGFIIMGFFFYILITRLTPIKYDVRLILTAVAGSVGGMFLVAVWWRFGILSICMLCVGLVLGFLISSVTFFTPLGNLKIFHDDGVFWVTFSCIAILIPVVFMGCLRILNILTCGVIGSYSVVLAVGSYLSTSLSYITLNVLKRALNKDFHRAFTNVPFQTNDFIILAVWGMLAVSGITLQIRRERGRPFFPPHPYKLWKQERERRVTNILDPSYHIPPLRERLYGQLTQIKELFQKEQPAGERTPLLL
;
A
#
# COMPACT_ATOMS: atom_id res chain seq x y z
N MET A 1 -12.50 70.48 4.92
CA MET A 1 -11.78 70.84 3.68
C MET A 1 -11.20 69.52 3.17
N LEU A 2 -11.94 68.64 2.46
CA LEU A 2 -12.41 68.75 1.06
C LEU A 2 -11.27 69.34 0.19
N VAL A 3 -10.69 68.73 -0.84
CA VAL A 3 -10.98 67.61 -1.78
C VAL A 3 -9.60 67.31 -2.48
N ILE A 4 -9.22 66.17 -3.08
CA ILE A 4 -9.50 65.70 -4.47
C ILE A 4 -8.54 64.51 -4.76
N LEU A 5 -9.11 63.38 -5.20
CA LEU A 5 -8.48 62.32 -6.00
C LEU A 5 -8.29 62.80 -7.46
N PRO A 6 -7.32 62.25 -8.21
CA PRO A 6 -7.77 61.51 -9.38
C PRO A 6 -7.08 60.15 -9.58
N LEU A 7 -7.90 59.21 -10.08
CA LEU A 7 -7.53 58.00 -10.81
C LEU A 7 -6.81 58.35 -12.13
N TRP A 8 -5.86 57.51 -12.55
CA TRP A 8 -5.85 56.88 -13.87
C TRP A 8 -4.91 55.65 -13.90
N GLU A 9 -5.42 54.54 -14.44
CA GLU A 9 -4.72 53.27 -14.71
C GLU A 9 -3.81 53.40 -15.94
N ALA A 10 -2.66 52.68 -15.94
CA ALA A 10 -2.12 52.05 -17.15
C ALA A 10 -1.06 50.97 -16.79
N GLU A 11 -1.29 49.81 -17.38
CA GLU A 11 -0.63 48.51 -17.38
C GLU A 11 0.91 48.39 -17.57
N MET A 12 1.37 47.23 -17.11
CA MET A 12 2.42 46.33 -17.66
C MET A 12 3.90 46.70 -17.53
N GLY A 13 4.57 45.94 -16.64
CA GLY A 13 5.99 45.65 -16.68
C GLY A 13 6.32 44.62 -15.60
N GLY A 14 6.33 43.34 -15.96
CA GLY A 14 6.66 42.25 -15.04
C GLY A 14 8.05 42.43 -14.43
N SER A 15 8.10 42.74 -13.14
CA SER A 15 9.34 42.74 -12.36
C SER A 15 9.46 41.38 -11.68
N LEU A 16 10.50 40.62 -12.02
CA LEU A 16 11.00 39.54 -11.18
C LEU A 16 11.17 40.09 -9.75
N GLU A 17 10.46 39.51 -8.77
CA GLU A 17 10.64 39.84 -7.36
C GLU A 17 11.97 39.23 -6.89
N VAL A 18 13.09 39.95 -7.05
CA VAL A 18 14.38 39.53 -6.51
C VAL A 18 14.38 39.76 -5.01
N ARG A 19 14.15 38.68 -4.24
CA ARG A 19 14.20 38.72 -2.77
C ARG A 19 15.65 38.55 -2.31
N ILE A 20 16.24 39.61 -1.76
CA ILE A 20 17.58 39.58 -1.15
C ILE A 20 17.43 39.15 0.31
N TYR A 21 18.05 38.04 0.70
CA TYR A 21 18.07 37.57 2.08
C TYR A 21 19.40 37.95 2.76
N LEU A 22 19.32 38.43 4.01
CA LEU A 22 20.48 38.68 4.88
C LEU A 22 20.90 37.37 5.55
N VAL A 23 22.13 36.92 5.30
CA VAL A 23 22.73 35.70 5.89
C VAL A 23 23.16 35.99 7.33
N VAL A 24 22.77 35.13 8.29
CA VAL A 24 23.01 35.37 9.73
C VAL A 24 23.86 34.28 10.41
N GLY A 25 24.08 33.12 9.78
CA GLY A 25 24.84 32.00 10.37
C GLY A 25 25.82 31.35 9.40
N LEU A 26 26.92 30.79 9.95
CA LEU A 26 27.96 30.05 9.24
C LEU A 26 28.06 28.61 9.77
N ILE A 27 27.98 27.63 8.88
CA ILE A 27 28.10 26.20 9.16
C ILE A 27 29.28 25.60 8.38
N GLU A 28 30.32 25.17 9.10
CA GLU A 28 31.47 24.48 8.49
C GLU A 28 31.24 22.97 8.28
N PHE A 29 31.30 22.50 7.04
CA PHE A 29 31.17 21.08 6.72
C PHE A 29 32.52 20.39 6.59
N SER A 30 32.50 19.07 6.76
CA SER A 30 33.64 18.21 6.44
C SER A 30 33.17 17.03 5.59
N VAL A 31 34.00 16.64 4.63
CA VAL A 31 33.68 15.57 3.68
C VAL A 31 33.35 14.28 4.43
N GLY A 32 32.22 13.67 4.08
CA GLY A 32 31.78 12.37 4.60
C GLY A 32 31.28 12.36 6.04
N LYS A 33 31.16 13.53 6.71
CA LYS A 33 30.58 13.61 8.06
C LYS A 33 29.16 14.16 8.01
N PHE A 34 28.25 13.47 8.71
CA PHE A 34 26.88 13.94 8.91
C PHE A 34 26.86 15.09 9.91
N ARG A 35 26.10 16.14 9.59
CA ARG A 35 25.86 17.28 10.50
C ARG A 35 24.37 17.49 10.67
N TYR A 36 23.97 17.63 11.93
CA TYR A 36 22.60 17.92 12.34
C TYR A 36 22.49 19.38 12.77
N PHE A 37 21.46 20.08 12.32
CA PHE A 37 21.22 21.49 12.63
C PHE A 37 19.76 21.84 12.39
N GLU A 38 19.34 23.00 12.89
CA GLU A 38 17.98 23.52 12.70
C GLU A 38 18.03 24.77 11.82
N LEU A 39 17.17 24.82 10.81
CA LEU A 39 17.02 26.01 9.96
C LEU A 39 15.80 26.81 10.39
N ASN A 40 15.99 28.11 10.55
CA ASN A 40 14.96 29.05 11.00
C ASN A 40 14.67 30.11 9.95
N ARG A 41 13.39 30.42 9.75
CA ARG A 41 12.97 31.59 8.97
C ARG A 41 13.21 32.86 9.81
N PRO A 42 13.68 33.99 9.23
CA PRO A 42 13.88 34.30 7.80
C PRO A 42 15.34 34.29 7.31
N PHE A 43 16.28 33.74 8.08
CA PHE A 43 17.70 33.94 7.83
C PHE A 43 18.32 32.72 7.16
N PRO A 44 18.73 32.80 5.88
CA PRO A 44 19.52 31.74 5.30
C PRO A 44 20.86 31.62 6.02
N GLU A 45 21.34 30.39 6.12
CA GLU A 45 22.64 30.06 6.69
C GLU A 45 23.62 29.71 5.57
N GLU A 46 24.88 30.10 5.75
CA GLU A 46 25.95 29.80 4.81
C GLU A 46 26.67 28.51 5.24
N ALA A 47 26.73 27.55 4.33
CA ALA A 47 27.46 26.31 4.51
C ALA A 47 28.78 26.39 3.75
N ILE A 48 29.91 26.16 4.44
CA ILE A 48 31.25 26.27 3.83
C ILE A 48 32.03 24.97 4.00
N LEU A 49 32.75 24.59 2.95
CA LEU A 49 33.77 23.55 2.98
C LEU A 49 35.14 24.15 2.63
N HIS A 50 36.14 23.84 3.44
CA HIS A 50 37.54 24.19 3.21
C HIS A 50 38.40 22.96 2.86
N ASP A 51 39.64 23.22 2.43
CA ASP A 51 40.69 22.23 2.21
C ASP A 51 40.30 21.07 1.28
N ILE A 52 39.63 21.39 0.17
CA ILE A 52 39.25 20.39 -0.83
C ILE A 52 40.49 19.88 -1.56
N SER A 53 40.73 18.57 -1.46
CA SER A 53 41.85 17.89 -2.13
C SER A 53 41.79 18.02 -3.65
N SER A 54 42.95 18.12 -4.30
CA SER A 54 43.08 18.29 -5.76
C SER A 54 42.60 17.09 -6.58
N ASN A 55 42.53 15.90 -5.99
CA ASN A 55 42.03 14.68 -6.63
C ASN A 55 40.49 14.59 -6.72
N VAL A 56 39.78 15.48 -6.03
CA VAL A 56 38.32 15.57 -6.10
C VAL A 56 37.94 16.39 -7.31
N THR A 57 36.96 16.00 -8.12
CA THR A 57 36.50 16.81 -9.28
C THR A 57 35.15 17.44 -9.04
N PHE A 58 34.26 16.77 -8.32
CA PHE A 58 32.97 17.31 -7.96
C PHE A 58 32.54 16.87 -6.57
N LEU A 59 31.63 17.66 -5.99
CA LEU A 59 31.03 17.43 -4.70
C LEU A 59 29.53 17.28 -4.86
N ILE A 60 28.92 16.41 -4.06
CA ILE A 60 27.47 16.37 -3.89
C ILE A 60 27.18 16.84 -2.48
N PHE A 61 26.55 18.01 -2.36
CA PHE A 61 25.99 18.48 -1.11
C PHE A 61 24.53 18.08 -1.06
N GLN A 62 24.08 17.50 0.04
CA GLN A 62 22.69 17.10 0.23
C GLN A 62 22.20 17.44 1.62
N ILE A 63 20.94 17.84 1.71
CA ILE A 63 20.21 18.19 2.92
C ILE A 63 18.89 17.42 2.96
N HIS A 64 18.55 16.91 4.13
CA HIS A 64 17.36 16.11 4.36
C HIS A 64 16.60 16.59 5.59
N SER A 65 15.28 16.66 5.46
CA SER A 65 14.30 16.95 6.50
C SER A 65 13.14 15.94 6.40
N GLN A 66 12.31 15.81 7.43
CA GLN A 66 11.25 14.81 7.39
C GLN A 66 10.13 15.14 6.39
N TYR A 67 9.47 16.27 6.56
CA TYR A 67 8.30 16.66 5.75
C TYR A 67 8.26 18.14 5.38
N GLN A 68 8.99 19.00 6.08
CA GLN A 68 9.06 20.42 5.79
C GLN A 68 10.13 20.70 4.74
N ASN A 69 9.80 21.47 3.71
CA ASN A 69 10.73 21.73 2.63
C ASN A 69 11.88 22.63 3.08
N THR A 70 13.08 22.29 2.61
CA THR A 70 14.29 23.08 2.74
C THR A 70 14.88 23.37 1.38
N THR A 71 15.51 24.53 1.27
CA THR A 71 16.10 25.04 0.04
C THR A 71 17.61 25.05 0.17
N VAL A 72 18.29 24.54 -0.84
CA VAL A 72 19.75 24.63 -1.00
C VAL A 72 20.04 25.37 -2.30
N SER A 73 21.00 26.30 -2.28
CA SER A 73 21.34 27.14 -3.43
C SER A 73 22.84 27.39 -3.54
N PHE A 74 23.35 27.55 -4.77
CA PHE A 74 24.72 28.02 -5.03
C PHE A 74 24.90 29.52 -4.74
N SER A 75 23.83 30.30 -4.77
CA SER A 75 23.87 31.76 -4.55
C SER A 75 22.87 32.23 -3.49
N PRO A 76 23.08 33.40 -2.85
CA PRO A 76 22.10 33.96 -1.91
C PRO A 76 20.75 34.27 -2.57
N THR A 77 20.77 34.55 -3.87
CA THR A 77 19.59 34.68 -4.70
C THR A 77 19.12 33.31 -5.14
N LEU A 78 17.83 33.02 -4.92
CA LEU A 78 17.21 31.77 -5.36
C LEU A 78 16.93 31.85 -6.86
N LEU A 79 17.76 31.20 -7.66
CA LEU A 79 17.62 31.06 -9.10
C LEU A 79 17.16 29.63 -9.40
N SER A 80 16.16 29.47 -10.28
CA SER A 80 15.56 28.16 -10.57
C SER A 80 16.59 27.11 -10.99
N ASN A 81 17.62 27.50 -11.74
CA ASN A 81 18.67 26.59 -12.22
C ASN A 81 19.82 26.35 -11.24
N ALA A 82 19.81 27.03 -10.10
CA ALA A 82 20.90 27.02 -9.13
C ALA A 82 20.44 26.75 -7.69
N SER A 83 19.14 26.45 -7.50
CA SER A 83 18.56 26.15 -6.20
C SER A 83 17.52 25.05 -6.31
N GLU A 84 17.50 24.16 -5.32
CA GLU A 84 16.51 23.09 -5.20
C GLU A 84 15.76 23.21 -3.87
N THR A 85 14.45 22.97 -3.90
CA THR A 85 13.59 23.02 -2.71
C THR A 85 12.80 21.73 -2.53
N GLY A 86 12.92 21.09 -1.38
CA GLY A 86 12.28 19.81 -1.10
C GLY A 86 12.63 19.27 0.29
N THR A 87 12.13 18.07 0.60
CA THR A 87 12.47 17.36 1.86
C THR A 87 13.79 16.59 1.76
N ALA A 88 14.25 16.32 0.55
CA ALA A 88 15.55 15.75 0.24
C ALA A 88 16.06 16.49 -1.00
N SER A 89 17.01 17.40 -0.77
CA SER A 89 17.52 18.30 -1.81
C SER A 89 19.03 18.18 -1.86
N GLY A 90 19.61 18.17 -3.04
CA GLY A 90 21.05 18.22 -3.21
C GLY A 90 21.49 18.88 -4.50
N LEU A 91 22.76 19.29 -4.50
CA LEU A 91 23.40 20.01 -5.58
C LEU A 91 24.75 19.38 -5.91
N VAL A 92 25.03 19.24 -7.20
CA VAL A 92 26.36 18.85 -7.71
C VAL A 92 27.19 20.10 -7.94
N PHE A 93 28.29 20.24 -7.21
CA PHE A 93 29.26 21.31 -7.41
C PHE A 93 30.46 20.79 -8.19
N ILE A 94 30.61 21.20 -9.45
CA ILE A 94 31.79 20.90 -10.28
C ILE A 94 32.93 21.87 -9.89
N LEU A 95 34.09 21.32 -9.50
CA LEU A 95 35.20 22.12 -8.99
C LEU A 95 36.03 22.71 -10.14
N ARG A 96 36.36 23.99 -10.01
CA ARG A 96 37.30 24.67 -10.90
C ARG A 96 38.74 24.22 -10.60
N PRO A 97 39.67 24.38 -11.57
CA PRO A 97 41.10 24.18 -11.31
C PRO A 97 41.54 25.00 -10.08
N GLU A 98 42.32 24.38 -9.19
CA GLU A 98 42.82 24.98 -7.93
C GLU A 98 41.76 25.45 -6.90
N GLN A 99 40.48 25.14 -7.11
CA GLN A 99 39.45 25.47 -6.14
C GLN A 99 39.58 24.58 -4.89
N SER A 100 39.77 25.23 -3.73
CA SER A 100 39.91 24.60 -2.41
C SER A 100 38.77 24.89 -1.44
N THR A 101 37.86 25.81 -1.81
CA THR A 101 36.71 26.22 -0.98
C THR A 101 35.40 26.24 -1.77
N CYS A 102 34.32 25.80 -1.14
CA CYS A 102 32.96 25.83 -1.69
C CYS A 102 31.98 26.36 -0.65
N THR A 103 30.96 27.08 -1.13
CA THR A 103 29.93 27.71 -0.31
C THR A 103 28.54 27.37 -0.86
N TRP A 104 27.60 27.10 0.03
CA TRP A 104 26.18 26.90 -0.28
C TRP A 104 25.32 27.76 0.65
N TYR A 105 24.12 28.09 0.21
CA TYR A 105 23.15 28.84 0.99
C TYR A 105 21.95 27.96 1.31
N LEU A 106 21.65 27.83 2.59
CA LEU A 106 20.60 26.97 3.12
C LEU A 106 19.46 27.84 3.64
N GLY A 107 18.22 27.45 3.36
CA GLY A 107 17.05 28.16 3.85
C GLY A 107 15.85 27.26 4.02
N THR A 108 14.83 27.78 4.69
CA THR A 108 13.51 27.16 4.77
C THR A 108 12.41 28.20 4.62
N SER A 109 11.31 27.81 4.01
CA SER A 109 10.07 28.59 3.94
C SER A 109 9.13 28.32 5.13
N GLY A 110 9.43 27.30 5.93
CA GLY A 110 8.65 26.87 7.10
C GLY A 110 8.51 27.96 8.16
N VAL A 111 7.38 27.98 8.86
CA VAL A 111 7.16 28.89 10.00
C VAL A 111 7.84 28.35 11.26
N GLU A 112 7.89 27.04 11.39
CA GLU A 112 8.56 26.34 12.49
C GLU A 112 10.02 26.02 12.14
N PRO A 113 10.92 25.95 13.14
CA PRO A 113 12.27 25.43 12.96
C PRO A 113 12.25 24.04 12.33
N VAL A 114 13.02 23.85 11.25
CA VAL A 114 13.12 22.55 10.56
C VAL A 114 14.38 21.84 11.03
N GLN A 115 14.27 20.60 11.53
CA GLN A 115 15.45 19.77 11.78
C GLN A 115 16.00 19.22 10.47
N ASN A 116 17.31 19.34 10.32
CA ASN A 116 18.00 18.97 9.09
C ASN A 116 19.20 18.08 9.38
N MET A 117 19.43 17.13 8.47
CA MET A 117 20.68 16.40 8.34
C MET A 117 21.29 16.73 6.99
N ALA A 118 22.52 17.23 6.99
CA ALA A 118 23.27 17.44 5.75
C ALA A 118 24.61 16.70 5.78
N ILE A 119 25.06 16.37 4.58
CA ILE A 119 26.32 15.69 4.35
C ILE A 119 26.86 16.09 2.98
N LEU A 120 28.18 16.07 2.86
CA LEU A 120 28.89 16.35 1.65
C LEU A 120 29.74 15.15 1.24
N LEU A 121 29.58 14.72 0.01
CA LEU A 121 30.33 13.61 -0.60
C LEU A 121 31.25 14.15 -1.69
N SER A 122 32.45 13.57 -1.77
CA SER A 122 33.46 13.93 -2.77
C SER A 122 33.67 12.80 -3.76
N TYR A 123 33.81 13.15 -5.03
CA TYR A 123 34.00 12.20 -6.12
C TYR A 123 35.17 12.62 -7.02
N SER A 124 35.74 11.65 -7.72
CA SER A 124 36.88 11.81 -8.62
C SER A 124 36.46 11.93 -10.09
N GLU A 125 37.41 12.24 -10.97
CA GLU A 125 37.17 12.34 -12.42
C GLU A 125 36.65 11.04 -13.06
N ARG A 126 36.88 9.91 -12.40
CA ARG A 126 36.46 8.58 -12.88
C ARG A 126 35.07 8.19 -12.43
N ASP A 127 34.53 8.90 -11.45
CA ASP A 127 33.21 8.60 -10.91
C ASP A 127 32.14 9.22 -11.82
N PRO A 128 31.06 8.47 -12.16
CA PRO A 128 29.96 9.03 -12.94
C PRO A 128 29.28 10.17 -12.18
N ILE A 129 28.74 11.14 -12.90
CA ILE A 129 28.08 12.33 -12.34
C ILE A 129 26.56 12.11 -12.37
N PRO A 130 25.90 11.87 -11.21
CA PRO A 130 24.45 11.75 -11.13
C PRO A 130 23.77 12.99 -11.71
N GLY A 131 22.81 12.79 -12.62
CA GLY A 131 22.06 13.90 -13.22
C GLY A 131 22.82 14.77 -14.21
N GLY A 132 24.05 14.41 -14.59
CA GLY A 132 24.88 15.19 -15.50
C GLY A 132 24.33 15.36 -16.93
N CYS A 133 23.24 14.68 -17.26
CA CYS A 133 22.52 14.78 -18.53
C CYS A 133 21.04 15.07 -18.31
N ASN A 134 20.75 16.07 -17.47
CA ASN A 134 19.39 16.50 -17.22
C ASN A 134 18.83 17.32 -18.39
N LEU A 135 17.61 16.99 -18.80
CA LEU A 135 16.80 17.71 -19.78
C LEU A 135 15.35 17.95 -19.31
N GLU A 136 14.99 17.41 -18.14
CA GLU A 136 13.60 17.37 -17.65
C GLU A 136 13.36 18.31 -16.47
N PHE A 137 14.37 18.51 -15.60
CA PHE A 137 14.26 19.30 -14.37
C PHE A 137 14.99 20.64 -14.45
N ASP A 138 14.79 21.51 -13.47
CA ASP A 138 15.26 22.89 -13.51
C ASP A 138 16.79 23.05 -13.32
N LEU A 139 17.44 22.15 -12.57
CA LEU A 139 18.88 22.19 -12.33
C LEU A 139 19.68 21.73 -13.56
N ASP A 140 20.79 22.41 -13.90
CA ASP A 140 21.63 21.98 -15.02
C ASP A 140 22.22 20.56 -14.82
N ILE A 141 22.63 20.25 -13.58
CA ILE A 141 23.03 18.91 -13.14
C ILE A 141 22.18 18.56 -11.93
N ASP A 142 21.33 17.54 -12.09
CA ASP A 142 20.30 17.23 -11.09
C ASP A 142 20.50 15.84 -10.44
N PRO A 143 21.13 15.78 -9.25
CA PRO A 143 21.37 14.52 -8.57
C PRO A 143 20.15 14.04 -7.78
N ASN A 144 19.00 14.70 -7.86
CA ASN A 144 17.85 14.44 -7.02
C ASN A 144 16.94 13.34 -7.58
N ILE A 145 16.23 12.68 -6.66
CA ILE A 145 15.20 11.71 -6.98
C ILE A 145 13.85 12.34 -6.66
N TYR A 146 13.05 12.55 -7.70
CA TYR A 146 11.70 13.08 -7.58
C TYR A 146 10.70 11.98 -7.25
N LEU A 147 9.88 12.22 -6.23
CA LEU A 147 8.88 11.29 -5.73
C LEU A 147 7.47 11.78 -6.06
N GLU A 148 6.71 10.91 -6.73
CA GLU A 148 5.27 11.09 -6.93
C GLU A 148 4.56 9.88 -6.34
N TYR A 149 3.53 10.08 -5.52
CA TYR A 149 2.77 8.96 -4.98
C TYR A 149 1.27 9.21 -5.04
N ASN A 150 0.54 8.12 -5.19
CA ASN A 150 -0.91 8.07 -5.01
C ASN A 150 -1.28 6.85 -4.16
N PHE A 151 -2.57 6.58 -3.99
CA PHE A 151 -3.05 5.44 -3.20
C PHE A 151 -2.56 4.08 -3.73
N PHE A 152 -2.32 3.96 -5.03
CA PHE A 152 -1.94 2.72 -5.69
C PHE A 152 -0.42 2.55 -5.71
N GLU A 153 0.30 3.53 -6.26
CA GLU A 153 1.73 3.44 -6.55
C GLU A 153 2.52 4.70 -6.17
N THR A 154 3.80 4.48 -5.87
CA THR A 154 4.83 5.48 -5.63
C THR A 154 5.85 5.35 -6.74
N THR A 155 6.06 6.42 -7.49
CA THR A 155 6.98 6.46 -8.63
C THR A 155 8.14 7.38 -8.31
N ILE A 156 9.35 6.88 -8.55
CA ILE A 156 10.57 7.70 -8.56
C ILE A 156 10.91 8.09 -9.99
N LYS A 157 11.46 9.29 -10.17
CA LYS A 157 12.04 9.80 -11.40
C LYS A 157 13.37 10.46 -11.08
N PHE A 158 14.34 10.35 -11.97
CA PHE A 158 15.65 10.96 -11.80
C PHE A 158 16.27 11.28 -13.16
N ALA A 159 17.15 12.28 -13.21
CA ALA A 159 17.84 12.65 -14.43
C ALA A 159 18.93 11.63 -14.78
N PRO A 160 19.16 11.32 -16.07
CA PRO A 160 20.29 10.48 -16.49
C PRO A 160 21.64 11.05 -16.05
N ALA A 161 22.56 10.17 -15.70
CA ALA A 161 23.93 10.53 -15.35
C ALA A 161 24.80 10.77 -16.59
N ASN A 162 25.93 11.42 -16.39
CA ASN A 162 27.00 11.56 -17.39
C ASN A 162 28.30 10.89 -16.89
N LEU A 163 29.25 10.69 -17.80
CA LEU A 163 30.60 10.25 -17.44
C LEU A 163 31.32 11.34 -16.63
N GLY A 164 32.18 10.92 -15.72
CA GLY A 164 33.07 11.83 -15.00
C GLY A 164 34.10 12.46 -15.93
N TYR A 165 34.54 13.67 -15.58
CA TYR A 165 35.57 14.40 -16.31
C TYR A 165 36.47 15.20 -15.35
N ALA A 166 37.66 15.55 -15.84
CA ALA A 166 38.67 16.28 -15.07
C ALA A 166 38.29 17.77 -14.89
N ARG A 167 38.84 18.41 -13.85
CA ARG A 167 38.58 19.84 -13.60
C ARG A 167 39.02 20.70 -14.79
N GLY A 168 38.17 21.64 -15.19
CA GLY A 168 38.46 22.58 -16.28
C GLY A 168 38.36 21.99 -17.69
N VAL A 169 37.92 20.72 -17.82
CA VAL A 169 37.57 20.10 -19.10
C VAL A 169 36.05 20.21 -19.29
N ASP A 170 35.62 20.41 -20.54
CA ASP A 170 34.20 20.45 -20.87
C ASP A 170 33.55 19.06 -20.66
N PRO A 171 32.28 19.02 -20.20
CA PRO A 171 31.58 17.76 -19.97
C PRO A 171 31.42 16.96 -21.27
N PRO A 172 31.54 15.63 -21.21
CA PRO A 172 31.24 14.78 -22.35
C PRO A 172 29.80 15.01 -22.85
N PRO A 173 29.57 15.03 -24.17
CA PRO A 173 28.23 15.24 -24.71
C PRO A 173 27.30 14.07 -24.38
N CYS A 174 26.09 14.39 -23.93
CA CYS A 174 25.10 13.40 -23.48
C CYS A 174 24.61 12.47 -24.60
N ASP A 175 24.49 12.95 -25.84
CA ASP A 175 23.89 12.21 -26.96
C ASP A 175 24.81 12.08 -28.19
N ALA A 176 26.14 12.06 -28.00
CA ALA A 176 27.09 11.98 -29.12
C ALA A 176 27.35 10.58 -29.70
N GLY A 177 26.74 9.52 -29.14
CA GLY A 177 26.92 8.15 -29.61
C GLY A 177 26.45 7.10 -28.59
N MET A 178 26.36 5.84 -29.00
CA MET A 178 26.08 4.67 -28.13
C MET A 178 27.35 3.82 -27.88
N ASP A 179 28.51 4.39 -28.15
CA ASP A 179 29.83 3.79 -28.00
C ASP A 179 30.32 3.78 -26.54
N GLN A 180 31.46 3.14 -26.29
CA GLN A 180 32.01 2.97 -24.94
C GLN A 180 32.45 4.28 -24.27
N ASP A 181 32.62 5.34 -25.04
CA ASP A 181 32.98 6.68 -24.55
C ASP A 181 31.75 7.55 -24.26
N SER A 182 30.55 6.97 -24.33
CA SER A 182 29.30 7.66 -24.04
C SER A 182 28.62 7.18 -22.76
N ARG A 183 27.71 8.02 -22.24
CA ARG A 183 26.90 7.70 -21.05
C ARG A 183 26.05 6.43 -21.21
N TRP A 184 25.85 5.94 -22.44
CA TRP A 184 24.99 4.79 -22.71
C TRP A 184 25.51 3.49 -22.09
N ARG A 185 26.80 3.45 -21.71
CA ARG A 185 27.37 2.31 -20.95
C ARG A 185 26.93 2.25 -19.48
N LEU A 186 26.46 3.37 -18.92
CA LEU A 186 26.14 3.47 -17.50
C LEU A 186 24.90 2.64 -17.17
N GLN A 187 24.92 2.05 -15.97
CA GLN A 187 23.81 1.28 -15.42
C GLN A 187 23.31 1.91 -14.13
N TYR A 188 22.01 1.83 -13.88
CA TYR A 188 21.37 2.41 -12.72
C TYR A 188 20.78 1.32 -11.84
N ASP A 189 21.39 1.09 -10.70
CA ASP A 189 20.90 0.17 -9.70
C ASP A 189 19.96 0.90 -8.75
N VAL A 190 18.68 0.52 -8.76
CA VAL A 190 17.65 1.12 -7.91
C VAL A 190 17.52 0.32 -6.62
N TYR A 191 17.63 1.02 -5.50
CA TYR A 191 17.58 0.47 -4.15
C TYR A 191 16.36 0.97 -3.39
N GLN A 192 15.82 0.08 -2.55
CA GLN A 192 14.72 0.36 -1.64
C GLN A 192 15.10 -0.04 -0.21
N TYR A 193 14.80 0.82 0.75
CA TYR A 193 15.02 0.58 2.16
C TYR A 193 13.77 0.95 2.97
N PHE A 194 13.23 -0.01 3.72
CA PHE A 194 12.07 0.20 4.58
C PHE A 194 12.48 0.67 5.97
N LEU A 195 11.83 1.72 6.47
CA LEU A 195 11.93 2.16 7.86
C LEU A 195 11.15 1.21 8.78
N PRO A 196 11.44 1.21 10.11
CA PRO A 196 10.62 0.46 11.06
C PRO A 196 9.15 0.87 11.01
N GLU A 197 8.26 -0.11 11.10
CA GLU A 197 6.81 0.10 11.18
C GLU A 197 6.44 0.89 12.44
N ASN A 198 5.41 1.74 12.34
CA ASN A 198 4.84 2.56 13.43
C ASN A 198 5.77 3.64 14.02
N ASP A 199 6.99 3.80 13.50
CA ASP A 199 7.87 4.91 13.90
C ASP A 199 7.89 5.99 12.82
N LEU A 200 7.24 7.11 13.13
CA LEU A 200 7.14 8.29 12.27
C LEU A 200 7.98 9.45 12.82
N THR A 201 8.98 9.19 13.68
CA THR A 201 9.80 10.25 14.26
C THR A 201 10.88 10.74 13.28
N GLU A 202 11.16 12.04 13.32
CA GLU A 202 12.19 12.66 12.48
C GLU A 202 13.58 12.10 12.77
N GLU A 203 13.94 11.93 14.04
CA GLU A 203 15.23 11.36 14.46
C GLU A 203 15.48 9.98 13.83
N MET A 204 14.46 9.13 13.82
CA MET A 204 14.57 7.78 13.29
C MET A 204 14.77 7.77 11.77
N LEU A 205 14.05 8.64 11.04
CA LEU A 205 14.28 8.83 9.61
C LEU A 205 15.71 9.29 9.33
N LEU A 206 16.16 10.37 9.99
CA LEU A 206 17.49 10.95 9.72
C LEU A 206 18.62 9.96 10.07
N LYS A 207 18.45 9.15 11.11
CA LYS A 207 19.37 8.08 11.47
C LYS A 207 19.44 6.98 10.40
N HIS A 208 18.31 6.56 9.86
CA HIS A 208 18.26 5.53 8.82
C HIS A 208 18.71 6.06 7.45
N LEU A 209 18.51 7.34 7.16
CA LEU A 209 19.05 8.00 5.97
C LEU A 209 20.56 7.87 5.88
N GLN A 210 21.29 7.90 7.00
CA GLN A 210 22.75 7.68 7.00
C GLN A 210 23.16 6.37 6.31
N ARG A 211 22.31 5.33 6.31
CA ARG A 211 22.57 4.04 5.67
C ARG A 211 22.30 4.05 4.16
N MET A 212 21.67 5.12 3.67
CA MET A 212 21.19 5.28 2.31
C MET A 212 21.89 6.40 1.55
N VAL A 213 22.93 7.02 2.11
CA VAL A 213 23.66 8.11 1.45
C VAL A 213 24.82 7.63 0.59
N SER A 214 25.76 6.87 1.17
CA SER A 214 26.96 6.44 0.44
C SER A 214 26.75 5.11 -0.27
N VAL A 215 27.37 4.95 -1.44
CA VAL A 215 27.38 3.70 -2.23
C VAL A 215 27.62 2.45 -1.37
N PRO A 216 28.70 2.35 -0.54
CA PRO A 216 28.94 1.14 0.25
C PRO A 216 27.85 0.88 1.29
N GLN A 217 27.31 1.93 1.92
CA GLN A 217 26.25 1.78 2.91
C GLN A 217 24.94 1.33 2.27
N VAL A 218 24.58 1.90 1.12
CA VAL A 218 23.38 1.52 0.36
C VAL A 218 23.48 0.05 -0.05
N LYS A 219 24.60 -0.36 -0.65
CA LYS A 219 24.84 -1.75 -1.08
C LYS A 219 24.80 -2.75 0.09
N ALA A 220 25.19 -2.33 1.30
CA ALA A 220 25.21 -3.19 2.48
C ALA A 220 23.85 -3.30 3.19
N ASN A 221 22.99 -2.28 3.11
CA ASN A 221 21.79 -2.19 3.95
C ASN A 221 20.47 -2.28 3.17
N ALA A 222 20.47 -1.97 1.87
CA ALA A 222 19.25 -1.85 1.06
C ALA A 222 19.06 -3.00 0.08
N LEU A 223 17.81 -3.23 -0.31
CA LEU A 223 17.47 -4.20 -1.32
C LEU A 223 17.64 -3.59 -2.72
N LYS A 224 18.50 -4.18 -3.55
CA LYS A 224 18.55 -3.86 -4.98
C LYS A 224 17.31 -4.43 -5.67
N VAL A 225 16.46 -3.57 -6.21
CA VAL A 225 15.18 -3.95 -6.81
C VAL A 225 15.32 -4.22 -8.31
N VAL A 226 16.00 -3.34 -9.03
CA VAL A 226 16.16 -3.45 -10.48
C VAL A 226 17.44 -2.74 -10.93
N THR A 227 18.03 -3.22 -12.03
CA THR A 227 19.07 -2.50 -12.79
C THR A 227 18.45 -1.97 -14.07
N LEU A 228 18.54 -0.67 -14.29
CA LEU A 228 18.13 0.00 -15.51
C LEU A 228 19.35 0.25 -16.40
N THR A 229 19.15 0.11 -17.70
CA THR A 229 20.13 0.47 -18.73
C THR A 229 19.77 1.82 -19.34
N ALA A 230 20.65 2.38 -20.18
CA ALA A 230 20.37 3.63 -20.88
C ALA A 230 19.15 3.57 -21.83
N ASN A 231 18.70 2.37 -22.22
CA ASN A 231 17.48 2.18 -23.01
C ASN A 231 16.20 2.19 -22.17
N ASP A 232 16.32 1.99 -20.86
CA ASP A 232 15.19 1.99 -19.95
C ASP A 232 14.87 3.43 -19.53
N LYS A 233 13.59 3.69 -19.23
CA LYS A 233 13.19 4.98 -18.68
C LYS A 233 13.78 5.13 -17.27
N THR A 234 14.29 6.31 -16.92
CA THR A 234 14.78 6.67 -15.57
C THR A 234 13.63 6.90 -14.58
N SER A 235 12.64 6.00 -14.61
CA SER A 235 11.48 6.04 -13.73
C SER A 235 11.07 4.63 -13.33
N VAL A 236 10.83 4.45 -12.04
CA VAL A 236 10.45 3.16 -11.45
C VAL A 236 9.27 3.35 -10.51
N SER A 237 8.29 2.46 -10.62
CA SER A 237 7.09 2.47 -9.77
C SER A 237 7.13 1.34 -8.74
N PHE A 238 6.59 1.61 -7.56
CA PHE A 238 6.49 0.72 -6.41
C PHE A 238 5.05 0.75 -5.87
N SER A 239 4.59 -0.30 -5.20
CA SER A 239 3.30 -0.26 -4.51
C SER A 239 3.35 0.74 -3.36
N SER A 240 2.41 1.70 -3.31
CA SER A 240 2.31 2.65 -2.20
C SER A 240 1.92 1.96 -0.91
N LEU A 241 2.64 2.24 0.18
CA LEU A 241 2.34 1.72 1.51
C LEU A 241 2.06 2.91 2.44
N PRO A 242 0.81 3.41 2.52
CA PRO A 242 0.51 4.58 3.35
C PRO A 242 0.88 4.35 4.82
N GLY A 243 1.63 5.29 5.39
CA GLY A 243 2.11 5.24 6.77
C GLY A 243 3.39 4.41 6.97
N GLN A 244 3.87 3.70 5.94
CA GLN A 244 5.14 2.98 5.97
C GLN A 244 6.24 3.85 5.35
N GLY A 245 7.26 4.18 6.14
CA GLY A 245 8.40 4.94 5.64
C GLY A 245 9.29 4.12 4.70
N VAL A 246 9.65 4.69 3.56
CA VAL A 246 10.53 4.08 2.56
C VAL A 246 11.55 5.11 2.09
N ILE A 247 12.81 4.72 2.01
CA ILE A 247 13.90 5.48 1.39
C ILE A 247 14.29 4.80 0.08
N TYR A 248 14.31 5.58 -0.99
CA TYR A 248 14.76 5.17 -2.31
C TYR A 248 16.12 5.80 -2.59
N ASN A 249 17.01 5.02 -3.22
CA ASN A 249 18.24 5.56 -3.78
C ASN A 249 18.54 4.89 -5.12
N VAL A 250 19.27 5.59 -5.99
CA VAL A 250 19.77 5.09 -7.25
C VAL A 250 21.29 5.20 -7.22
N ILE A 251 21.97 4.11 -7.57
CA ILE A 251 23.42 4.11 -7.76
C ILE A 251 23.67 4.02 -9.25
N VAL A 252 24.34 5.02 -9.81
CA VAL A 252 24.92 4.92 -11.15
C VAL A 252 26.25 4.19 -11.05
N TRP A 253 26.40 3.15 -11.86
CA TRP A 253 27.60 2.32 -11.94
C TRP A 253 28.18 2.36 -13.34
N ASP A 254 29.49 2.59 -13.41
CA ASP A 254 30.26 2.49 -14.62
C ASP A 254 30.91 1.10 -14.72
N PRO A 255 30.45 0.23 -15.63
CA PRO A 255 31.00 -1.11 -15.77
C PRO A 255 32.43 -1.15 -16.33
N PHE A 256 32.87 -0.09 -17.02
CA PHE A 256 34.20 -0.02 -17.62
C PHE A 256 35.26 0.41 -16.60
N LEU A 257 34.98 1.47 -15.83
CA LEU A 257 35.90 1.99 -14.80
C LEU A 257 35.71 1.32 -13.43
N ASN A 258 34.63 0.55 -13.27
CA ASN A 258 34.22 -0.06 -12.01
C ASN A 258 34.08 0.96 -10.86
N THR A 259 33.60 2.16 -11.20
CA THR A 259 33.32 3.28 -10.30
C THR A 259 31.82 3.48 -10.18
N SER A 260 31.38 4.15 -9.12
CA SER A 260 29.94 4.39 -8.92
C SER A 260 29.70 5.60 -8.04
N ALA A 261 28.61 6.30 -8.32
CA ALA A 261 28.12 7.40 -7.51
C ALA A 261 26.65 7.17 -7.14
N ALA A 262 26.25 7.68 -5.99
CA ALA A 262 24.87 7.62 -5.53
C ALA A 262 24.15 8.94 -5.85
N TYR A 263 22.89 8.83 -6.25
CA TYR A 263 21.96 9.96 -6.27
C TYR A 263 21.61 10.38 -4.83
N VAL A 264 21.01 11.55 -4.70
CA VAL A 264 20.49 12.02 -3.41
C VAL A 264 19.30 11.15 -3.04
N PRO A 265 19.33 10.44 -1.89
CA PRO A 265 18.24 9.54 -1.51
C PRO A 265 16.98 10.34 -1.21
N ALA A 266 15.83 9.83 -1.65
CA ALA A 266 14.53 10.44 -1.41
C ALA A 266 13.65 9.51 -0.57
N HIS A 267 12.88 10.07 0.35
CA HIS A 267 12.04 9.31 1.27
C HIS A 267 10.57 9.73 1.21
N THR A 268 9.67 8.79 1.52
CA THR A 268 8.24 9.06 1.62
C THR A 268 7.56 8.06 2.54
N TYR A 269 6.40 8.45 3.07
CA TYR A 269 5.48 7.59 3.81
C TYR A 269 4.20 7.29 3.00
N ALA A 270 4.15 7.73 1.73
CA ALA A 270 2.98 7.66 0.85
C ALA A 270 1.68 8.26 1.47
N CYS A 271 1.85 9.28 2.32
CA CYS A 271 0.82 10.02 3.03
C CYS A 271 1.35 11.41 3.40
N SER A 272 0.44 12.32 3.78
CA SER A 272 0.79 13.65 4.27
C SER A 272 0.80 13.68 5.81
N PHE A 273 1.76 14.41 6.38
CA PHE A 273 1.79 14.71 7.82
C PHE A 273 0.85 15.86 8.20
N GLU A 274 0.54 16.75 7.27
CA GLU A 274 -0.25 17.97 7.50
C GLU A 274 -1.76 17.76 7.30
N ALA A 275 -2.16 16.70 6.62
CA ALA A 275 -3.57 16.42 6.35
C ALA A 275 -4.32 16.08 7.65
N GLY A 276 -5.46 16.72 7.91
CA GLY A 276 -6.30 16.41 9.09
C GLY A 276 -6.91 15.01 9.06
N GLU A 277 -7.56 14.63 7.95
CA GLU A 277 -8.04 13.26 7.71
C GLU A 277 -7.10 12.51 6.76
N GLY A 278 -6.71 11.28 7.12
CA GLY A 278 -5.78 10.48 6.31
C GLY A 278 -4.32 10.88 6.48
N SER A 279 -3.96 11.49 7.62
CA SER A 279 -2.58 11.73 8.00
C SER A 279 -1.80 10.42 8.10
N CYS A 280 -0.47 10.51 8.01
CA CYS A 280 0.42 9.37 8.23
C CYS A 280 0.21 8.67 9.58
N ALA A 281 -0.22 9.40 10.62
CA ALA A 281 -0.52 8.84 11.94
C ALA A 281 -1.87 8.09 11.98
N SER A 282 -2.75 8.31 11.01
CA SER A 282 -4.07 7.67 10.98
C SER A 282 -4.00 6.29 10.29
N LEU A 283 -3.97 5.23 11.12
CA LEU A 283 -4.10 3.83 10.67
C LEU A 283 -5.51 3.57 10.13
N GLY A 284 -5.76 3.89 8.86
CA GLY A 284 -6.99 3.58 8.14
C GLY A 284 -8.24 4.33 8.62
N ARG A 285 -9.29 4.30 7.79
CA ARG A 285 -10.58 4.94 8.10
C ARG A 285 -11.39 4.10 9.10
N VAL A 286 -12.20 4.77 9.91
CA VAL A 286 -13.11 4.11 10.88
C VAL A 286 -14.08 3.15 10.18
N SER A 287 -14.57 3.52 8.99
CA SER A 287 -15.44 2.66 8.18
C SER A 287 -14.79 1.32 7.81
N SER A 288 -13.50 1.34 7.42
CA SER A 288 -12.72 0.13 7.13
C SER A 288 -12.55 -0.73 8.36
N LYS A 289 -12.24 -0.13 9.52
CA LYS A 289 -12.10 -0.83 10.81
C LYS A 289 -13.39 -1.57 11.18
N VAL A 290 -14.54 -0.88 11.11
CA VAL A 290 -15.85 -1.48 11.41
C VAL A 290 -16.17 -2.61 10.43
N PHE A 291 -15.92 -2.42 9.14
CA PHE A 291 -16.18 -3.44 8.14
C PHE A 291 -15.33 -4.70 8.35
N PHE A 292 -14.01 -4.54 8.49
CA PHE A 292 -13.12 -5.68 8.64
C PHE A 292 -13.29 -6.38 9.99
N THR A 293 -13.64 -5.68 11.07
CA THR A 293 -13.95 -6.35 12.35
C THR A 293 -15.19 -7.22 12.28
N LEU A 294 -16.29 -6.73 11.70
CA LEU A 294 -17.50 -7.55 11.50
C LEU A 294 -17.21 -8.74 10.58
N PHE A 295 -16.44 -8.53 9.52
CA PHE A 295 -16.01 -9.58 8.60
C PHE A 295 -15.10 -10.62 9.29
N ALA A 296 -14.21 -10.19 10.18
CA ALA A 296 -13.36 -11.06 10.98
C ALA A 296 -14.13 -11.86 12.02
N LEU A 297 -15.14 -11.29 12.68
CA LEU A 297 -16.00 -12.04 13.61
C LEU A 297 -16.73 -13.18 12.90
N LEU A 298 -17.27 -12.90 11.71
CA LEU A 298 -17.91 -13.91 10.87
C LEU A 298 -16.90 -14.95 10.36
N GLY A 299 -15.73 -14.52 9.89
CA GLY A 299 -14.69 -15.44 9.41
C GLY A 299 -14.07 -16.29 10.52
N PHE A 300 -13.90 -15.75 11.73
CA PHE A 300 -13.47 -16.50 12.90
C PHE A 300 -14.47 -17.60 13.27
N PHE A 301 -15.77 -17.31 13.23
CA PHE A 301 -16.81 -18.33 13.40
C PHE A 301 -16.70 -19.43 12.33
N ILE A 302 -16.48 -19.05 11.07
CA ILE A 302 -16.33 -19.98 9.94
C ILE A 302 -15.05 -20.81 10.05
N CYS A 303 -13.97 -20.24 10.56
CA CYS A 303 -12.69 -20.92 10.79
C CYS A 303 -12.84 -22.16 11.69
N PHE A 304 -13.72 -22.12 12.69
CA PHE A 304 -13.94 -23.26 13.60
C PHE A 304 -15.21 -24.07 13.34
N PHE A 305 -16.24 -23.46 12.76
CA PHE A 305 -17.57 -24.09 12.65
C PHE A 305 -18.17 -24.06 11.24
N GLY A 306 -17.45 -23.53 10.24
CA GLY A 306 -17.97 -23.29 8.88
C GLY A 306 -18.59 -24.52 8.23
N HIS A 307 -17.84 -25.63 8.17
CA HIS A 307 -18.33 -26.88 7.55
C HIS A 307 -19.62 -27.41 8.21
N ARG A 308 -19.74 -27.26 9.53
CA ARG A 308 -20.96 -27.68 10.26
C ARG A 308 -22.14 -26.77 9.93
N PHE A 309 -21.90 -25.47 9.85
CA PHE A 309 -22.91 -24.46 9.52
C PHE A 309 -22.83 -24.07 8.05
N TRP A 310 -23.00 -25.07 7.17
CA TRP A 310 -22.88 -24.94 5.72
C TRP A 310 -23.60 -23.73 5.10
N LYS A 311 -24.80 -23.39 5.59
CA LYS A 311 -25.54 -22.20 5.12
C LYS A 311 -24.79 -20.89 5.38
N THR A 312 -24.14 -20.77 6.54
CA THR A 312 -23.37 -19.57 6.91
C THR A 312 -22.08 -19.48 6.11
N GLU A 313 -21.44 -20.61 5.84
CA GLU A 313 -20.27 -20.68 4.97
C GLU A 313 -20.60 -20.25 3.54
N LEU A 314 -21.67 -20.78 2.95
CA LEU A 314 -22.11 -20.37 1.61
C LEU A 314 -22.45 -18.88 1.55
N PHE A 315 -23.10 -18.34 2.59
CA PHE A 315 -23.35 -16.90 2.66
C PHE A 315 -22.04 -16.11 2.63
N PHE A 316 -21.04 -16.51 3.42
CA PHE A 316 -19.74 -15.82 3.49
C PHE A 316 -18.94 -15.91 2.19
N ILE A 317 -18.90 -17.09 1.55
CA ILE A 317 -18.21 -17.28 0.27
C ILE A 317 -18.89 -16.47 -0.84
N GLY A 318 -20.23 -16.47 -0.89
CA GLY A 318 -20.99 -15.63 -1.82
C GLY A 318 -20.78 -14.13 -1.56
N PHE A 319 -20.65 -13.74 -0.28
CA PHE A 319 -20.32 -12.38 0.13
C PHE A 319 -18.94 -11.94 -0.38
N ILE A 320 -17.92 -12.78 -0.24
CA ILE A 320 -16.57 -12.49 -0.73
C ILE A 320 -16.56 -12.30 -2.25
N ILE A 321 -17.14 -13.25 -2.99
CA ILE A 321 -17.12 -13.23 -4.46
C ILE A 321 -17.83 -11.98 -5.00
N MET A 322 -19.08 -11.77 -4.58
CA MET A 322 -19.87 -10.64 -5.07
C MET A 322 -19.34 -9.31 -4.52
N GLY A 323 -18.93 -9.27 -3.24
CA GLY A 323 -18.32 -8.08 -2.65
C GLY A 323 -17.07 -7.65 -3.41
N PHE A 324 -16.13 -8.57 -3.67
CA PHE A 324 -14.91 -8.26 -4.41
C PHE A 324 -15.20 -7.76 -5.83
N PHE A 325 -16.06 -8.47 -6.58
CA PHE A 325 -16.43 -8.10 -7.93
C PHE A 325 -17.12 -6.73 -8.00
N PHE A 326 -18.12 -6.49 -7.16
CA PHE A 326 -18.84 -5.21 -7.13
C PHE A 326 -17.97 -4.08 -6.61
N TYR A 327 -17.05 -4.31 -5.66
CA TYR A 327 -16.10 -3.29 -5.24
C TYR A 327 -15.27 -2.79 -6.42
N ILE A 328 -14.76 -3.71 -7.26
CA ILE A 328 -14.01 -3.36 -8.47
C ILE A 328 -14.91 -2.58 -9.44
N LEU A 329 -16.11 -3.09 -9.73
CA LEU A 329 -17.05 -2.48 -10.65
C LEU A 329 -17.43 -1.04 -10.23
N ILE A 330 -17.81 -0.86 -8.97
CA ILE A 330 -18.19 0.44 -8.41
C ILE A 330 -17.00 1.41 -8.46
N THR A 331 -15.80 0.95 -8.07
CA THR A 331 -14.59 1.80 -8.09
C THR A 331 -14.20 2.22 -9.50
N ARG A 332 -14.34 1.35 -10.50
CA ARG A 332 -13.97 1.62 -11.89
C ARG A 332 -15.00 2.49 -12.61
N LEU A 333 -16.28 2.33 -12.30
CA LEU A 333 -17.37 2.98 -13.03
C LEU A 333 -17.89 4.26 -12.38
N THR A 334 -17.62 4.49 -11.08
CA THR A 334 -18.22 5.61 -10.34
C THR A 334 -17.22 6.33 -9.45
N PRO A 335 -17.22 7.67 -9.41
CA PRO A 335 -16.38 8.48 -8.53
C PRO A 335 -17.04 8.67 -7.14
N ILE A 336 -17.56 7.60 -6.55
CA ILE A 336 -18.27 7.66 -5.26
C ILE A 336 -17.26 7.68 -4.10
N LYS A 337 -17.59 8.43 -3.02
CA LYS A 337 -16.80 8.46 -1.78
C LYS A 337 -16.57 7.06 -1.21
N TYR A 338 -15.40 6.84 -0.62
CA TYR A 338 -14.97 5.53 -0.11
C TYR A 338 -15.98 4.88 0.85
N ASP A 339 -16.54 5.63 1.80
CA ASP A 339 -17.44 5.07 2.81
C ASP A 339 -18.74 4.56 2.20
N VAL A 340 -19.30 5.30 1.24
CA VAL A 340 -20.50 4.89 0.49
C VAL A 340 -20.20 3.67 -0.38
N ARG A 341 -19.01 3.64 -1.01
CA ARG A 341 -18.56 2.49 -1.79
C ARG A 341 -18.44 1.22 -0.95
N LEU A 342 -17.92 1.34 0.28
CA LEU A 342 -17.81 0.22 1.21
C LEU A 342 -19.19 -0.30 1.65
N ILE A 343 -20.14 0.60 1.93
CA ILE A 343 -21.53 0.23 2.24
C ILE A 343 -22.18 -0.50 1.07
N LEU A 344 -22.07 0.04 -0.15
CA LEU A 344 -22.66 -0.57 -1.34
C LEU A 344 -22.05 -1.96 -1.63
N THR A 345 -20.75 -2.10 -1.38
CA THR A 345 -20.05 -3.40 -1.45
C THR A 345 -20.59 -4.39 -0.43
N ALA A 346 -20.82 -3.96 0.82
CA ALA A 346 -21.40 -4.81 1.86
C ALA A 346 -22.82 -5.27 1.50
N VAL A 347 -23.64 -4.39 0.92
CA VAL A 347 -24.99 -4.71 0.45
C VAL A 347 -24.94 -5.70 -0.71
N ALA A 348 -24.11 -5.44 -1.73
CA ALA A 348 -23.95 -6.33 -2.88
C ALA A 348 -23.42 -7.72 -2.47
N GLY A 349 -22.44 -7.76 -1.56
CA GLY A 349 -21.94 -8.99 -0.96
C GLY A 349 -23.04 -9.75 -0.21
N SER A 350 -23.86 -9.06 0.59
CA SER A 350 -24.97 -9.70 1.32
C SER A 350 -26.00 -10.31 0.38
N VAL A 351 -26.34 -9.62 -0.71
CA VAL A 351 -27.21 -10.14 -1.77
C VAL A 351 -26.58 -11.36 -2.44
N GLY A 352 -25.28 -11.31 -2.73
CA GLY A 352 -24.51 -12.43 -3.27
C GLY A 352 -24.50 -13.67 -2.38
N GLY A 353 -24.28 -13.48 -1.08
CA GLY A 353 -24.34 -14.54 -0.08
C GLY A 353 -25.72 -15.18 0.00
N MET A 354 -26.78 -14.37 0.06
CA MET A 354 -28.17 -14.86 0.04
C MET A 354 -28.48 -15.63 -1.26
N PHE A 355 -28.01 -15.13 -2.40
CA PHE A 355 -28.18 -15.78 -3.69
C PHE A 355 -27.53 -17.16 -3.73
N LEU A 356 -26.27 -17.29 -3.28
CA LEU A 356 -25.58 -18.59 -3.27
C LEU A 356 -26.29 -19.60 -2.35
N VAL A 357 -26.74 -19.15 -1.18
CA VAL A 357 -27.54 -19.98 -0.26
C VAL A 357 -28.88 -20.39 -0.91
N ALA A 358 -29.56 -19.48 -1.61
CA ALA A 358 -30.82 -19.76 -2.29
C ALA A 358 -30.65 -20.77 -3.42
N VAL A 359 -29.59 -20.66 -4.22
CA VAL A 359 -29.24 -21.61 -5.29
C VAL A 359 -29.02 -22.99 -4.70
N TRP A 360 -28.21 -23.10 -3.64
CA TRP A 360 -28.00 -24.38 -2.96
C TRP A 360 -29.29 -24.94 -2.37
N TRP A 361 -30.08 -24.10 -1.68
CA TRP A 361 -31.32 -24.53 -1.05
C TRP A 361 -32.33 -25.06 -2.08
N ARG A 362 -32.46 -24.38 -3.22
CA ARG A 362 -33.43 -24.68 -4.28
C ARG A 362 -33.03 -25.88 -5.12
N PHE A 363 -31.77 -25.94 -5.58
CA PHE A 363 -31.32 -26.92 -6.57
C PHE A 363 -30.45 -28.05 -5.97
N GLY A 364 -29.89 -27.85 -4.78
CA GLY A 364 -29.02 -28.84 -4.14
C GLY A 364 -27.74 -29.15 -4.92
N ILE A 365 -27.33 -28.27 -5.85
CA ILE A 365 -26.16 -28.48 -6.71
C ILE A 365 -24.89 -28.23 -5.90
N LEU A 366 -24.31 -29.31 -5.38
CA LEU A 366 -23.09 -29.24 -4.57
C LEU A 366 -21.87 -28.80 -5.39
N SER A 367 -21.73 -29.27 -6.63
CA SER A 367 -20.53 -29.03 -7.45
C SER A 367 -20.27 -27.54 -7.72
N ILE A 368 -21.31 -26.76 -8.06
CA ILE A 368 -21.18 -25.31 -8.30
C ILE A 368 -20.79 -24.59 -7.01
N CYS A 369 -21.41 -24.95 -5.88
CA CYS A 369 -21.08 -24.36 -4.59
C CYS A 369 -19.62 -24.64 -4.21
N MET A 370 -19.16 -25.88 -4.41
CA MET A 370 -17.79 -26.27 -4.12
C MET A 370 -16.78 -25.64 -5.08
N LEU A 371 -17.16 -25.39 -6.34
CA LEU A 371 -16.35 -24.60 -7.26
C LEU A 371 -16.14 -23.18 -6.72
N CYS A 372 -17.21 -22.51 -6.26
CA CYS A 372 -17.09 -21.18 -5.64
C CYS A 372 -16.18 -21.20 -4.41
N VAL A 373 -16.34 -22.18 -3.52
CA VAL A 373 -15.49 -22.37 -2.32
C VAL A 373 -14.03 -22.57 -2.71
N GLY A 374 -13.76 -23.43 -3.69
CA GLY A 374 -12.41 -23.71 -4.16
C GLY A 374 -11.78 -22.52 -4.89
N LEU A 375 -12.56 -21.74 -5.64
CA LEU A 375 -12.08 -20.53 -6.31
C LEU A 375 -11.65 -19.44 -5.31
N VAL A 376 -12.35 -19.28 -4.18
CA VAL A 376 -11.93 -18.33 -3.14
C VAL A 376 -10.61 -18.76 -2.49
N LEU A 377 -10.45 -20.06 -2.21
CA LEU A 377 -9.17 -20.59 -1.72
C LEU A 377 -8.06 -20.44 -2.77
N GLY A 378 -8.35 -20.77 -4.03
CA GLY A 378 -7.43 -20.62 -5.15
C GLY A 378 -7.01 -19.18 -5.39
N PHE A 379 -7.94 -18.23 -5.26
CA PHE A 379 -7.65 -16.80 -5.32
C PHE A 379 -6.66 -16.37 -4.24
N LEU A 380 -6.84 -16.83 -2.99
CA LEU A 380 -5.91 -16.51 -1.91
C LEU A 380 -4.54 -17.15 -2.14
N ILE A 381 -4.48 -18.43 -2.54
CA ILE A 381 -3.20 -19.11 -2.85
C ILE A 381 -2.46 -18.42 -4.00
N SER A 382 -3.18 -18.01 -5.05
CA SER A 382 -2.62 -17.25 -6.16
C SER A 382 -2.08 -15.90 -5.68
N SER A 383 -2.85 -15.18 -4.86
CA SER A 383 -2.43 -13.91 -4.24
C SER A 383 -1.16 -14.07 -3.39
N VAL A 384 -1.08 -15.13 -2.57
CA VAL A 384 0.13 -15.46 -1.78
C VAL A 384 1.32 -15.75 -2.69
N THR A 385 1.11 -16.47 -3.78
CA THR A 385 2.18 -16.80 -4.74
C THR A 385 2.79 -15.54 -5.35
N PHE A 386 1.95 -14.60 -5.80
CA PHE A 386 2.38 -13.33 -6.38
C PHE A 386 2.86 -12.29 -5.35
N PHE A 387 2.55 -12.50 -4.07
CA PHE A 387 3.12 -11.69 -2.99
C PHE A 387 4.58 -12.04 -2.68
N THR A 388 5.04 -13.23 -3.08
CA THR A 388 6.46 -13.59 -3.00
C THR A 388 7.28 -12.87 -4.09
N PRO A 389 8.63 -12.90 -4.02
CA PRO A 389 9.49 -12.30 -5.06
C PRO A 389 9.21 -12.80 -6.49
N LEU A 390 8.51 -13.94 -6.65
CA LEU A 390 8.02 -14.42 -7.95
C LEU A 390 7.15 -13.39 -8.67
N GLY A 391 6.34 -12.62 -7.94
CA GLY A 391 5.45 -11.62 -8.56
C GLY A 391 6.15 -10.41 -9.15
N ASN A 392 7.41 -10.16 -8.76
CA ASN A 392 8.21 -9.03 -9.23
C ASN A 392 9.10 -9.38 -10.45
N LEU A 393 8.92 -10.56 -11.05
CA LEU A 393 9.63 -10.93 -12.27
C LEU A 393 9.13 -10.09 -13.45
N LYS A 394 10.06 -9.66 -14.32
CA LYS A 394 9.78 -8.82 -15.51
C LYS A 394 8.64 -9.38 -16.38
N ILE A 395 8.48 -10.70 -16.45
CA ILE A 395 7.43 -11.36 -17.24
C ILE A 395 6.01 -11.08 -16.75
N PHE A 396 5.83 -10.80 -15.46
CA PHE A 396 4.52 -10.54 -14.85
C PHE A 396 4.14 -9.06 -14.86
N HIS A 397 4.98 -8.18 -15.42
CA HIS A 397 4.57 -6.82 -15.74
C HIS A 397 3.59 -6.80 -16.92
N ASP A 398 3.55 -7.84 -17.76
CA ASP A 398 2.47 -8.01 -18.73
C ASP A 398 1.18 -8.46 -18.05
N ASP A 399 0.11 -7.68 -18.20
CA ASP A 399 -1.19 -7.98 -17.60
C ASP A 399 -1.82 -9.26 -18.15
N GLY A 400 -1.65 -9.56 -19.44
CA GLY A 400 -2.16 -10.78 -20.05
C GLY A 400 -1.54 -12.02 -19.41
N VAL A 401 -0.21 -12.04 -19.31
CA VAL A 401 0.53 -13.12 -18.67
C VAL A 401 0.15 -13.24 -17.20
N PHE A 402 0.10 -12.13 -16.46
CA PHE A 402 -0.26 -12.13 -15.04
C PHE A 402 -1.67 -12.67 -14.81
N TRP A 403 -2.71 -12.15 -15.47
CA TRP A 403 -4.09 -12.56 -15.19
C TRP A 403 -4.36 -14.00 -15.64
N VAL A 404 -3.74 -14.47 -16.73
CA VAL A 404 -3.85 -15.87 -17.17
C VAL A 404 -3.20 -16.79 -16.14
N THR A 405 -1.96 -16.52 -15.74
CA THR A 405 -1.25 -17.35 -14.76
C THR A 405 -1.93 -17.32 -13.39
N PHE A 406 -2.37 -16.15 -12.93
CA PHE A 406 -3.16 -15.98 -11.72
C PHE A 406 -4.44 -16.82 -11.74
N SER A 407 -5.18 -16.79 -12.86
CA SER A 407 -6.42 -17.54 -13.03
C SER A 407 -6.18 -19.06 -13.11
N CYS A 408 -5.10 -19.48 -13.78
CA CYS A 408 -4.71 -20.89 -13.84
C CYS A 408 -4.42 -21.45 -12.44
N ILE A 409 -3.66 -20.73 -11.61
CA ILE A 409 -3.40 -21.13 -10.21
C ILE A 409 -4.71 -21.19 -9.42
N ALA A 410 -5.58 -20.18 -9.58
CA ALA A 410 -6.85 -20.13 -8.86
C ALA A 410 -7.80 -21.28 -9.24
N ILE A 411 -7.84 -21.71 -10.51
CA ILE A 411 -8.67 -22.82 -11.00
C ILE A 411 -8.06 -24.19 -10.67
N LEU A 412 -6.73 -24.29 -10.57
CA LEU A 412 -6.06 -25.55 -10.25
C LEU A 412 -6.53 -26.13 -8.92
N ILE A 413 -6.74 -25.28 -7.91
CA ILE A 413 -7.16 -25.69 -6.57
C ILE A 413 -8.50 -26.45 -6.56
N PRO A 414 -9.63 -25.90 -7.05
CA PRO A 414 -10.89 -26.64 -7.11
C PRO A 414 -10.79 -27.91 -7.97
N VAL A 415 -9.98 -27.93 -9.03
CA VAL A 415 -9.78 -29.11 -9.89
C VAL A 415 -9.06 -30.24 -9.13
N VAL A 416 -7.96 -29.94 -8.45
CA VAL A 416 -7.19 -30.92 -7.66
C VAL A 416 -8.05 -31.54 -6.56
N PHE A 417 -8.87 -30.72 -5.90
CA PHE A 417 -9.72 -31.19 -4.81
C PHE A 417 -11.11 -31.68 -5.25
N MET A 418 -11.37 -31.84 -6.56
CA MET A 418 -12.66 -32.31 -7.08
C MET A 418 -13.06 -33.69 -6.50
N GLY A 419 -12.08 -34.57 -6.25
CA GLY A 419 -12.30 -35.88 -5.61
C GLY A 419 -12.45 -35.83 -4.08
N CYS A 420 -12.16 -34.70 -3.43
CA CYS A 420 -12.09 -34.57 -1.97
C CYS A 420 -12.77 -33.27 -1.49
N LEU A 421 -14.01 -33.05 -1.93
CA LEU A 421 -14.78 -31.81 -1.68
C LEU A 421 -14.90 -31.45 -0.19
N ARG A 422 -15.01 -32.44 0.71
CA ARG A 422 -15.04 -32.16 2.16
C ARG A 422 -13.74 -31.55 2.67
N ILE A 423 -12.59 -32.06 2.19
CA ILE A 423 -11.28 -31.55 2.59
C ILE A 423 -11.13 -30.12 2.07
N LEU A 424 -11.48 -29.88 0.80
CA LEU A 424 -11.51 -28.54 0.22
C LEU A 424 -12.28 -27.56 1.10
N ASN A 425 -13.49 -27.95 1.50
CA ASN A 425 -14.36 -27.12 2.31
C ASN A 425 -13.75 -26.73 3.66
N ILE A 426 -13.24 -27.73 4.38
CA ILE A 426 -12.65 -27.54 5.71
C ILE A 426 -11.37 -26.70 5.59
N LEU A 427 -10.55 -26.92 4.56
CA LEU A 427 -9.37 -26.11 4.27
C LEU A 427 -9.74 -24.67 3.98
N THR A 428 -10.71 -24.43 3.09
CA THR A 428 -11.18 -23.07 2.77
C THR A 428 -11.71 -22.37 4.01
N CYS A 429 -12.54 -23.03 4.82
CA CYS A 429 -13.04 -22.47 6.07
C CYS A 429 -11.90 -22.02 7.00
N GLY A 430 -10.93 -22.91 7.26
CA GLY A 430 -9.82 -22.63 8.16
C GLY A 430 -8.90 -21.53 7.64
N VAL A 431 -8.51 -21.58 6.37
CA VAL A 431 -7.54 -20.63 5.78
C VAL A 431 -8.19 -19.27 5.51
N ILE A 432 -9.35 -19.22 4.85
CA ILE A 432 -10.03 -17.95 4.53
C ILE A 432 -10.62 -17.31 5.78
N GLY A 433 -11.20 -18.11 6.67
CA GLY A 433 -11.78 -17.63 7.92
C GLY A 433 -10.74 -17.07 8.89
N SER A 434 -9.53 -17.65 8.93
CA SER A 434 -8.42 -17.08 9.70
C SER A 434 -7.78 -15.87 9.02
N TYR A 435 -7.69 -15.85 7.68
CA TYR A 435 -7.16 -14.71 6.94
C TYR A 435 -8.04 -13.45 7.10
N SER A 436 -9.36 -13.57 7.26
CA SER A 436 -10.20 -12.40 7.56
C SER A 436 -9.84 -11.74 8.90
N VAL A 437 -9.35 -12.50 9.88
CA VAL A 437 -8.83 -11.96 11.15
C VAL A 437 -7.54 -11.18 10.90
N VAL A 438 -6.66 -11.67 10.03
CA VAL A 438 -5.43 -10.95 9.61
C VAL A 438 -5.80 -9.60 8.98
N LEU A 439 -6.79 -9.58 8.08
CA LEU A 439 -7.28 -8.34 7.47
C LEU A 439 -7.82 -7.33 8.50
N ALA A 440 -8.52 -7.81 9.53
CA ALA A 440 -8.98 -6.94 10.62
C ALA A 440 -7.81 -6.39 11.44
N VAL A 441 -6.86 -7.24 11.84
CA VAL A 441 -5.66 -6.82 12.58
C VAL A 441 -4.90 -5.75 11.77
N GLY A 442 -4.75 -5.95 10.46
CA GLY A 442 -4.10 -4.98 9.58
C GLY A 442 -4.83 -3.66 9.37
N SER A 443 -6.07 -3.51 9.88
CA SER A 443 -6.76 -2.23 9.95
C SER A 443 -6.47 -1.44 11.24
N TYR A 444 -5.86 -2.07 12.24
CA TYR A 444 -5.49 -1.46 13.52
C TYR A 444 -3.98 -1.37 13.73
N LEU A 445 -3.22 -2.27 13.11
CA LEU A 445 -1.77 -2.36 13.19
C LEU A 445 -1.17 -2.32 11.79
N SER A 446 0.00 -1.68 11.66
CA SER A 446 0.80 -1.77 10.43
C SER A 446 1.27 -3.21 10.25
N THR A 447 0.92 -3.81 9.12
CA THR A 447 1.37 -5.13 8.70
C THR A 447 1.33 -5.22 7.19
N SER A 448 2.31 -5.92 6.63
CA SER A 448 2.39 -6.20 5.21
C SER A 448 1.39 -7.27 4.73
N LEU A 449 0.86 -8.11 5.62
CA LEU A 449 0.05 -9.27 5.23
C LEU A 449 -1.29 -8.91 4.57
N SER A 450 -1.87 -7.75 4.89
CA SER A 450 -3.07 -7.24 4.19
C SER A 450 -2.82 -6.97 2.70
N TYR A 451 -1.56 -6.74 2.31
CA TYR A 451 -1.17 -6.48 0.93
C TYR A 451 -1.19 -7.72 0.04
N ILE A 452 -1.30 -8.93 0.61
CA ILE A 452 -1.48 -10.17 -0.16
C ILE A 452 -2.67 -10.03 -1.13
N THR A 453 -3.85 -9.66 -0.60
CA THR A 453 -5.04 -9.45 -1.44
C THR A 453 -5.16 -8.02 -1.96
N LEU A 454 -4.60 -7.03 -1.25
CA LEU A 454 -4.72 -5.63 -1.63
C LEU A 454 -3.90 -5.31 -2.89
N ASN A 455 -2.73 -5.92 -3.11
CA ASN A 455 -1.95 -5.71 -4.34
C ASN A 455 -2.69 -6.21 -5.58
N VAL A 456 -3.36 -7.37 -5.49
CA VAL A 456 -4.22 -7.89 -6.58
C VAL A 456 -5.39 -6.94 -6.83
N LEU A 457 -6.00 -6.40 -5.77
CA LEU A 457 -7.05 -5.40 -5.88
C LEU A 457 -6.54 -4.10 -6.53
N LYS A 458 -5.38 -3.58 -6.12
CA LYS A 458 -4.75 -2.40 -6.72
C LYS A 458 -4.50 -2.60 -8.21
N ARG A 459 -4.00 -3.77 -8.62
CA ARG A 459 -3.79 -4.11 -10.04
C ARG A 459 -5.11 -4.18 -10.83
N ALA A 460 -6.18 -4.70 -10.23
CA ALA A 460 -7.49 -4.71 -10.88
C ALA A 460 -8.09 -3.29 -11.04
N LEU A 461 -7.72 -2.37 -10.14
CA LEU A 461 -8.26 -1.00 -10.07
C LEU A 461 -7.46 0.05 -10.84
N ASN A 462 -6.13 -0.08 -10.90
CA ASN A 462 -5.25 0.85 -11.61
C ASN A 462 -4.51 0.10 -12.73
N LYS A 463 -4.59 0.65 -13.95
CA LYS A 463 -3.91 0.07 -15.12
C LYS A 463 -2.40 0.23 -15.02
N ASP A 464 -1.90 1.29 -14.39
CA ASP A 464 -0.46 1.57 -14.35
C ASP A 464 0.29 0.70 -13.32
N PHE A 465 -0.44 0.12 -12.38
CA PHE A 465 0.10 -0.74 -11.32
C PHE A 465 0.80 -2.01 -11.83
N HIS A 466 0.60 -2.40 -13.11
CA HIS A 466 1.37 -3.51 -13.71
C HIS A 466 2.88 -3.25 -13.72
N ARG A 467 3.33 -2.00 -13.62
CA ARG A 467 4.75 -1.61 -13.55
C ARG A 467 5.29 -1.57 -12.13
N ALA A 468 4.42 -1.61 -11.13
CA ALA A 468 4.79 -1.38 -9.75
C ALA A 468 5.42 -2.62 -9.11
N PHE A 469 6.61 -2.47 -8.53
CA PHE A 469 7.20 -3.50 -7.67
C PHE A 469 6.41 -3.62 -6.37
N THR A 470 6.07 -4.85 -5.98
CA THR A 470 5.17 -5.14 -4.84
C THR A 470 5.90 -5.53 -3.57
N ASN A 471 7.17 -5.17 -3.44
CA ASN A 471 7.96 -5.40 -2.23
C ASN A 471 7.31 -4.77 -1.01
N VAL A 472 7.35 -5.48 0.11
CA VAL A 472 6.84 -5.04 1.41
C VAL A 472 7.89 -5.29 2.49
N PRO A 473 7.89 -4.51 3.57
CA PRO A 473 8.69 -4.83 4.74
C PRO A 473 8.18 -6.14 5.36
N PHE A 474 9.10 -7.00 5.81
CA PHE A 474 8.75 -8.18 6.60
C PHE A 474 9.39 -8.03 7.97
N GLN A 475 8.65 -7.41 8.90
CA GLN A 475 9.15 -7.02 10.23
C GLN A 475 8.57 -7.91 11.33
N THR A 476 8.95 -7.65 12.59
CA THR A 476 8.55 -8.45 13.75
C THR A 476 7.04 -8.63 13.86
N ASN A 477 6.25 -7.58 13.59
CA ASN A 477 4.79 -7.66 13.61
C ASN A 477 4.27 -8.68 12.58
N ASP A 478 4.83 -8.69 11.38
CA ASP A 478 4.45 -9.64 10.33
C ASP A 478 4.77 -11.07 10.70
N PHE A 479 5.94 -11.32 11.32
CA PHE A 479 6.26 -12.66 11.82
C PHE A 479 5.27 -13.14 12.89
N ILE A 480 4.88 -12.25 13.82
CA ILE A 480 3.90 -12.55 14.85
C ILE A 480 2.54 -12.84 14.23
N ILE A 481 2.05 -11.98 13.33
CA ILE A 481 0.73 -12.14 12.71
C ILE A 481 0.71 -13.36 11.77
N LEU A 482 1.80 -13.65 11.06
CA LEU A 482 1.94 -14.86 10.26
C LEU A 482 1.85 -16.12 11.13
N ALA A 483 2.52 -16.13 12.29
CA ALA A 483 2.43 -17.24 13.23
C ALA A 483 1.00 -17.40 13.79
N VAL A 484 0.34 -16.30 14.15
CA VAL A 484 -1.06 -16.30 14.60
C VAL A 484 -1.98 -16.84 13.50
N TRP A 485 -1.80 -16.41 12.25
CA TRP A 485 -2.57 -16.89 11.11
C TRP A 485 -2.41 -18.41 10.92
N GLY A 486 -1.16 -18.90 10.93
CA GLY A 486 -0.87 -20.34 10.85
C GLY A 486 -1.51 -21.13 11.99
N MET A 487 -1.41 -20.65 13.22
CA MET A 487 -2.01 -21.31 14.39
C MET A 487 -3.53 -21.33 14.33
N LEU A 488 -4.17 -20.23 13.92
CA LEU A 488 -5.62 -20.16 13.73
C LEU A 488 -6.08 -21.11 12.61
N ALA A 489 -5.39 -21.12 11.47
CA ALA A 489 -5.73 -22.01 10.36
C ALA A 489 -5.61 -23.48 10.76
N VAL A 490 -4.48 -23.89 11.36
CA VAL A 490 -4.25 -25.29 11.76
C VAL A 490 -5.23 -25.72 12.86
N SER A 491 -5.46 -24.88 13.88
CA SER A 491 -6.43 -25.18 14.94
C SER A 491 -7.86 -25.30 14.41
N GLY A 492 -8.29 -24.39 13.52
CA GLY A 492 -9.58 -24.45 12.85
C GLY A 492 -9.76 -25.72 12.02
N ILE A 493 -8.80 -26.03 11.15
CA ILE A 493 -8.81 -27.23 10.29
C ILE A 493 -8.87 -28.50 11.14
N THR A 494 -8.00 -28.63 12.14
CA THR A 494 -7.93 -29.83 12.99
C THR A 494 -9.20 -30.03 13.81
N LEU A 495 -9.78 -28.96 14.36
CA LEU A 495 -11.03 -29.01 15.10
C LEU A 495 -12.20 -29.44 14.21
N GLN A 496 -12.31 -28.87 13.00
CA GLN A 496 -13.36 -29.24 12.05
C GLN A 496 -13.23 -30.70 11.59
N ILE A 497 -12.02 -31.17 11.27
CA ILE A 497 -11.78 -32.57 10.90
C ILE A 497 -12.21 -33.51 12.03
N ARG A 498 -11.80 -33.21 13.28
CA ARG A 498 -12.13 -34.04 14.45
C ARG A 498 -13.63 -34.08 14.73
N ARG A 499 -14.30 -32.93 14.71
CA ARG A 499 -15.73 -32.82 15.05
C ARG A 499 -16.63 -33.49 14.04
N GLU A 500 -16.22 -33.53 12.77
CA GLU A 500 -17.02 -34.06 11.68
C GLU A 500 -16.70 -35.53 11.37
N ARG A 501 -15.80 -36.15 12.14
CA ARG A 501 -15.46 -37.57 11.99
C ARG A 501 -16.71 -38.43 12.18
N GLY A 502 -16.97 -39.35 11.24
CA GLY A 502 -18.13 -40.25 11.27
C GLY A 502 -19.47 -39.61 10.89
N ARG A 503 -19.49 -38.37 10.43
CA ARG A 503 -20.70 -37.66 9.94
C ARG A 503 -20.78 -37.64 8.42
N PRO A 504 -22.00 -37.48 7.84
CA PRO A 504 -22.17 -37.34 6.40
C PRO A 504 -21.37 -36.14 5.86
N PHE A 505 -20.84 -36.27 4.64
CA PHE A 505 -19.94 -35.28 4.03
C PHE A 505 -20.56 -33.89 3.85
N PHE A 506 -21.85 -33.83 3.51
CA PHE A 506 -22.59 -32.58 3.33
C PHE A 506 -24.05 -32.77 3.76
N PRO A 507 -24.74 -31.69 4.15
CA PRO A 507 -26.15 -31.76 4.47
C PRO A 507 -26.99 -32.18 3.24
N PRO A 508 -28.03 -33.00 3.45
CA PRO A 508 -28.95 -33.43 2.38
C PRO A 508 -29.71 -32.25 1.74
N HIS A 509 -30.23 -32.48 0.53
CA HIS A 509 -30.93 -31.48 -0.26
C HIS A 509 -32.12 -30.85 0.52
N PRO A 510 -32.04 -29.57 0.90
CA PRO A 510 -33.00 -28.97 1.83
C PRO A 510 -34.42 -28.92 1.29
N TYR A 511 -34.58 -28.49 0.02
CA TYR A 511 -35.91 -28.41 -0.58
C TYR A 511 -36.57 -29.78 -0.77
N LYS A 512 -35.81 -30.85 -1.06
CA LYS A 512 -36.36 -32.22 -1.11
C LYS A 512 -36.83 -32.67 0.27
N LEU A 513 -36.04 -32.42 1.31
CA LEU A 513 -36.45 -32.69 2.70
C LEU A 513 -37.68 -31.89 3.11
N TRP A 514 -37.71 -30.59 2.79
CA TRP A 514 -38.87 -29.74 3.08
C TRP A 514 -40.12 -30.22 2.35
N LYS A 515 -40.00 -30.64 1.09
CA LYS A 515 -41.10 -31.21 0.31
C LYS A 515 -41.59 -32.53 0.95
N GLN A 516 -40.68 -33.42 1.32
CA GLN A 516 -41.00 -34.68 2.00
C GLN A 516 -41.66 -34.44 3.37
N GLU A 517 -41.15 -33.49 4.16
CA GLU A 517 -41.77 -33.11 5.43
C GLU A 517 -43.15 -32.48 5.24
N ARG A 518 -43.32 -31.66 4.19
CA ARG A 518 -44.61 -31.05 3.87
C ARG A 518 -45.62 -32.11 3.45
N GLU A 519 -45.22 -33.05 2.61
CA GLU A 519 -46.05 -34.20 2.23
C GLU A 519 -46.39 -35.06 3.46
N ARG A 520 -45.39 -35.38 4.31
CA ARG A 520 -45.58 -36.10 5.57
C ARG A 520 -46.60 -35.40 6.47
N ARG A 521 -46.47 -34.08 6.63
CA ARG A 521 -47.40 -33.23 7.41
C ARG A 521 -48.78 -33.08 6.79
N VAL A 522 -48.99 -33.46 5.53
CA VAL A 522 -50.33 -33.53 4.92
C VAL A 522 -50.93 -34.93 5.06
N THR A 523 -50.09 -35.97 5.06
CA THR A 523 -50.55 -37.36 5.13
C THR A 523 -50.70 -37.91 6.55
N ASN A 524 -50.00 -37.34 7.52
CA ASN A 524 -49.94 -37.86 8.89
C ASN A 524 -50.84 -37.06 9.84
N ILE A 525 -52.11 -37.44 9.93
CA ILE A 525 -53.14 -36.80 10.78
C ILE A 525 -52.78 -36.86 12.28
N LEU A 526 -51.91 -37.80 12.68
CA LEU A 526 -51.45 -37.98 14.06
C LEU A 526 -50.24 -37.09 14.42
N ASP A 527 -49.72 -36.28 13.50
CA ASP A 527 -48.66 -35.32 13.79
C ASP A 527 -49.24 -34.17 14.65
N PRO A 528 -48.71 -33.88 15.86
CA PRO A 528 -49.20 -32.79 16.70
C PRO A 528 -49.19 -31.43 16.00
N SER A 529 -48.36 -31.28 14.96
CA SER A 529 -48.29 -30.07 14.15
C SER A 529 -49.51 -29.83 13.24
N TYR A 530 -50.32 -30.85 12.99
CA TYR A 530 -51.58 -30.78 12.23
C TYR A 530 -52.68 -30.06 13.01
N HIS A 531 -52.62 -30.13 14.35
CA HIS A 531 -53.60 -29.51 15.24
C HIS A 531 -53.25 -28.07 15.62
N ILE A 532 -52.16 -27.51 15.10
CA ILE A 532 -51.78 -26.13 15.44
C ILE A 532 -52.57 -25.17 14.53
N PRO A 533 -53.47 -24.33 15.09
CA PRO A 533 -54.33 -23.46 14.30
C PRO A 533 -53.51 -22.48 13.44
N PRO A 534 -54.06 -22.00 12.30
CA PRO A 534 -53.39 -21.04 11.44
C PRO A 534 -52.92 -19.79 12.20
N LEU A 535 -51.84 -19.15 11.71
CA LEU A 535 -51.21 -17.98 12.35
C LEU A 535 -52.21 -16.86 12.69
N ARG A 536 -53.22 -16.66 11.83
CA ARG A 536 -54.29 -15.68 12.04
C ARG A 536 -55.08 -15.98 13.31
N GLU A 537 -55.43 -17.23 13.55
CA GLU A 537 -56.19 -17.67 14.74
C GLU A 537 -55.32 -17.65 16.00
N ARG A 538 -54.02 -17.93 15.89
CA ARG A 538 -53.09 -17.77 17.03
C ARG A 538 -52.92 -16.31 17.44
N LEU A 539 -52.77 -15.41 16.47
CA LEU A 539 -52.68 -13.98 16.73
C LEU A 539 -54.00 -13.45 17.30
N TYR A 540 -55.14 -13.90 16.77
CA TYR A 540 -56.45 -13.57 17.31
C TYR A 540 -56.63 -14.11 18.74
N GLY A 541 -56.24 -15.36 18.99
CA GLY A 541 -56.28 -16.03 20.30
C GLY A 541 -55.38 -15.36 21.35
N GLN A 542 -54.19 -14.91 20.95
CA GLN A 542 -53.30 -14.13 21.82
C GLN A 542 -53.86 -12.72 22.07
N LEU A 543 -54.45 -12.08 21.06
CA LEU A 543 -55.13 -10.79 21.23
C LEU A 543 -56.36 -10.90 22.14
N THR A 544 -57.13 -11.98 22.04
CA THR A 544 -58.28 -12.24 22.93
C THR A 544 -57.83 -12.59 24.35
N GLN A 545 -56.77 -13.38 24.53
CA GLN A 545 -56.19 -13.62 25.86
C GLN A 545 -55.65 -12.34 26.51
N ILE A 546 -55.00 -11.46 25.74
CA ILE A 546 -54.56 -10.16 26.23
C ILE A 546 -55.78 -9.29 26.59
N LYS A 547 -56.84 -9.31 25.78
CA LYS A 547 -58.09 -8.58 26.05
C LYS A 547 -58.82 -9.11 27.29
N GLU A 548 -58.85 -10.42 27.50
CA GLU A 548 -59.39 -11.07 28.70
C GLU A 548 -58.53 -10.78 29.94
N LEU A 549 -57.21 -10.64 29.81
CA LEU A 549 -56.34 -10.23 30.91
C LEU A 549 -56.66 -8.82 31.44
N PHE A 550 -57.27 -7.97 30.61
CA PHE A 550 -57.74 -6.62 30.97
C PHE A 550 -59.23 -6.56 31.37
N GLN A 551 -59.99 -7.64 31.18
CA GLN A 551 -61.35 -7.77 31.69
C GLN A 551 -61.34 -8.67 32.93
N LYS A 552 -61.46 -8.04 34.09
CA LYS A 552 -61.47 -8.71 35.39
C LYS A 552 -62.81 -9.42 35.63
N GLU A 553 -63.08 -10.49 34.90
CA GLU A 553 -64.13 -11.46 35.22
C GLU A 553 -63.54 -12.87 35.16
N GLN A 554 -63.65 -13.59 36.29
CA GLN A 554 -63.27 -15.01 36.38
C GLN A 554 -64.30 -15.86 35.63
N PRO A 555 -63.90 -16.75 34.71
CA PRO A 555 -64.75 -17.86 34.32
C PRO A 555 -64.51 -19.07 35.22
N ALA A 556 -65.64 -19.69 35.59
CA ALA A 556 -65.75 -20.96 36.29
C ALA A 556 -65.15 -22.12 35.47
N GLY A 557 -64.75 -23.16 36.19
CA GLY A 557 -63.89 -24.23 35.69
C GLY A 557 -64.44 -25.04 34.53
N GLU A 558 -63.51 -25.59 33.76
CA GLU A 558 -63.76 -26.70 32.84
C GLU A 558 -62.63 -27.71 32.96
N ARG A 559 -63.02 -28.96 33.25
CA ARG A 559 -62.14 -30.12 33.44
C ARG A 559 -61.62 -30.58 32.08
N THR A 560 -60.31 -30.63 31.90
CA THR A 560 -59.69 -31.48 30.87
C THR A 560 -59.48 -32.89 31.44
N PRO A 561 -59.96 -33.96 30.79
CA PRO A 561 -59.55 -35.30 31.15
C PRO A 561 -58.12 -35.55 30.67
N LEU A 562 -57.30 -36.08 31.57
CA LEU A 562 -56.04 -36.74 31.27
C LEU A 562 -56.28 -37.88 30.28
N LEU A 563 -55.49 -37.93 29.20
CA LEU A 563 -55.31 -39.15 28.44
C LEU A 563 -53.80 -39.44 28.32
N LEU A 564 -53.47 -40.61 28.88
CA LEU A 564 -52.22 -41.37 28.74
C LEU A 564 -51.90 -41.69 27.27
#